data_AF-A0A7C6IUN1-F1
#
_entry.id   AF-A0A7C6IUN1-F1
#
_cell.length_a   1.000
_cell.length_b   1.000
_cell.length_c   1.000
_cell.angle_alpha   90.00
_cell.angle_beta   90.00
_cell.angle_gamma   90.00
#
_symmetry.space_group_name_H-M   'P 1'
#
loop_
_entity.id
_entity.type
_entity.pdbx_description
1 polymer ?
#
loop_
_entity_poly.entity_id
_entity_poly.type
_entity_poly.pdbx_seq_one_letter_code
_entity_poly.pdbx_strand_id
1 'polypeptide(L)'
;MNRQVLSVLIAVMLVFAFTISAIGCTNIYPVETPKPEEPVVSPTYQKEHIAVTLYFSDDKGMNVVPEEREVLPIESLEKVIIQELIKGPADPTLKPSLPRGTDIYSIDTMGGIVYVNFTSDIKNKISSASAENVALESVVFSLTELPGVLGVQILIGGKREDTLAGSVNILEPVYRKIKVGEFYNSEDRNKHNQLKAKHGFEEWRFDPLEVAKRDGRMAGFLSTDEFDLVSIEYDKDGDNKVKTALVDAVHKGKSYRITLTQPFGSEYDSIWVIDNVATNFTEIPPVQYENGERYIYGLVKEVDYINKIINIEQTYQNNVDNQVEVGVDIPVIHDAVIRLQKIIGKDEYGSYRRKEVDGEFIDVKPGTEVAIILTKDKSARAVIVTPKE
;
A
#
# COMPACT_ATOMS: atom_id res chain seq x y z
N MET A 1 4.21 -86.86 -50.04
CA MET A 1 4.44 -87.36 -48.67
C MET A 1 3.38 -88.41 -48.36
N ASN A 2 3.78 -89.60 -47.93
CA ASN A 2 2.95 -90.82 -47.90
C ASN A 2 1.82 -90.74 -46.86
N ARG A 3 0.60 -91.23 -47.16
CA ARG A 3 -0.56 -91.17 -46.23
C ARG A 3 -0.26 -91.82 -44.88
N GLN A 4 0.59 -92.85 -44.85
CA GLN A 4 1.03 -93.48 -43.60
C GLN A 4 2.02 -92.64 -42.78
N VAL A 5 2.83 -91.79 -43.43
CA VAL A 5 3.75 -90.86 -42.75
C VAL A 5 2.98 -89.67 -42.17
N LEU A 6 1.90 -89.24 -42.83
CA LEU A 6 1.04 -88.16 -42.35
C LEU A 6 0.23 -88.58 -41.11
N SER A 7 -0.27 -89.81 -41.05
CA SER A 7 -1.00 -90.33 -39.88
C SER A 7 -0.12 -90.52 -38.64
N VAL A 8 1.16 -90.90 -38.83
CA VAL A 8 2.13 -91.02 -37.73
C VAL A 8 2.58 -89.65 -37.23
N LEU A 9 2.75 -88.66 -38.13
CA LEU A 9 3.06 -87.28 -37.74
C LEU A 9 1.92 -86.60 -36.96
N ILE A 10 0.67 -86.86 -37.34
CA ILE A 10 -0.51 -86.32 -36.62
C ILE A 10 -0.67 -87.01 -35.26
N ALA A 11 -0.39 -88.31 -35.15
CA ALA A 11 -0.42 -89.03 -33.86
C ALA A 11 0.71 -88.58 -32.91
N VAL A 12 1.92 -88.29 -33.43
CA VAL A 12 3.03 -87.76 -32.62
C VAL A 12 2.76 -86.31 -32.19
N MET A 13 2.16 -85.47 -33.04
CA MET A 13 1.76 -84.12 -32.64
C MET A 13 0.65 -84.10 -31.59
N LEU A 14 -0.31 -85.04 -31.65
CA LEU A 14 -1.40 -85.11 -30.65
C LEU A 14 -0.94 -85.68 -29.31
N VAL A 15 0.07 -86.55 -29.27
CA VAL A 15 0.67 -87.04 -28.01
C VAL A 15 1.60 -85.99 -27.38
N PHE A 16 2.32 -85.18 -28.18
CA PHE A 16 3.09 -84.05 -27.65
C PHE A 16 2.22 -82.90 -27.16
N ALA A 17 1.01 -82.75 -27.71
CA ALA A 17 0.04 -81.74 -27.29
C ALA A 17 -0.67 -82.04 -25.95
N PHE A 18 -0.50 -83.23 -25.37
CA PHE A 18 -1.24 -83.64 -24.16
C PHE A 18 -0.39 -83.84 -22.89
N THR A 19 0.94 -83.64 -22.94
CA THR A 19 1.83 -83.83 -21.77
C THR A 19 2.47 -82.54 -21.22
N ILE A 20 2.00 -81.35 -21.62
CA ILE A 20 2.38 -80.08 -20.96
C ILE A 20 1.12 -79.35 -20.46
N SER A 21 0.20 -80.09 -19.86
CA SER A 21 -0.93 -79.55 -19.08
C SER A 21 -0.96 -80.20 -17.70
N ALA A 22 0.14 -80.07 -16.96
CA ALA A 22 0.19 -80.32 -15.52
C ALA A 22 1.53 -79.84 -14.92
N ILE A 23 1.88 -78.56 -15.05
CA ILE A 23 2.82 -77.92 -14.11
C ILE A 23 2.26 -76.55 -13.75
N GLY A 24 2.15 -76.34 -12.45
CA GLY A 24 1.42 -75.28 -11.77
C GLY A 24 1.48 -73.90 -12.42
N CYS A 25 0.31 -73.28 -12.45
CA CYS A 25 0.21 -71.83 -12.31
C CYS A 25 0.82 -71.42 -10.96
N THR A 26 2.15 -71.30 -10.89
CA THR A 26 2.69 -70.19 -10.11
C THR A 26 2.35 -68.97 -10.93
N ASN A 27 1.28 -68.28 -10.55
CA ASN A 27 1.13 -66.89 -10.91
C ASN A 27 2.38 -66.19 -10.36
N ILE A 28 3.35 -65.99 -11.25
CA ILE A 28 4.13 -64.77 -11.26
C ILE A 28 3.06 -63.71 -11.44
N TYR A 29 2.49 -63.26 -10.33
CA TYR A 29 2.04 -61.88 -10.27
C TYR A 29 3.24 -61.10 -10.81
N PRO A 30 3.07 -60.18 -11.78
CA PRO A 30 4.07 -59.15 -11.88
C PRO A 30 4.27 -58.69 -10.44
N VAL A 31 5.51 -58.69 -9.96
CA VAL A 31 5.83 -57.78 -8.88
C VAL A 31 5.42 -56.44 -9.51
N GLU A 32 4.21 -55.99 -9.20
CA GLU A 32 3.98 -54.57 -9.08
C GLU A 32 5.13 -54.18 -8.17
N THR A 33 6.20 -53.66 -8.79
CA THR A 33 6.97 -52.61 -8.15
C THR A 33 5.91 -51.80 -7.45
N PRO A 34 5.92 -51.65 -6.12
CA PRO A 34 4.91 -50.83 -5.47
C PRO A 34 4.90 -49.57 -6.34
N LYS A 35 3.78 -49.33 -7.04
CA LYS A 35 3.60 -48.08 -7.76
C LYS A 35 4.05 -47.09 -6.71
N PRO A 36 5.17 -46.34 -6.92
CA PRO A 36 5.70 -45.50 -5.85
C PRO A 36 4.48 -44.84 -5.29
N GLU A 37 4.16 -45.10 -4.02
CA GLU A 37 2.98 -44.51 -3.42
C GLU A 37 3.21 -43.05 -3.72
N GLU A 38 2.48 -42.53 -4.72
CA GLU A 38 2.56 -41.13 -5.08
C GLU A 38 2.25 -40.53 -3.74
N PRO A 39 3.22 -39.84 -3.11
CA PRO A 39 3.07 -39.49 -1.72
C PRO A 39 1.71 -38.83 -1.68
N VAL A 40 0.80 -39.40 -0.89
CA VAL A 40 -0.48 -38.75 -0.64
C VAL A 40 -0.13 -37.64 0.34
N VAL A 41 0.69 -36.70 -0.12
CA VAL A 41 0.60 -35.30 0.23
C VAL A 41 -0.75 -34.87 -0.31
N SER A 42 -1.79 -35.26 0.43
CA SER A 42 -2.90 -34.34 0.62
C SER A 42 -2.22 -33.05 1.11
N PRO A 43 -2.20 -31.96 0.33
CA PRO A 43 -1.66 -30.71 0.83
C PRO A 43 -2.61 -30.31 1.94
N THR A 44 -2.27 -30.67 3.17
CA THR A 44 -2.86 -30.02 4.33
C THR A 44 -2.22 -28.64 4.27
N TYR A 45 -2.87 -27.72 3.56
CA TYR A 45 -2.50 -26.33 3.47
C TYR A 45 -2.69 -25.78 4.89
N GLN A 46 -1.71 -25.98 5.76
CA GLN A 46 -1.69 -25.36 7.07
C GLN A 46 -1.56 -23.87 6.79
N LYS A 47 -2.66 -23.15 6.96
CA LYS A 47 -2.65 -21.69 6.88
C LYS A 47 -1.68 -21.21 7.94
N GLU A 48 -0.56 -20.66 7.52
CA GLU A 48 0.43 -20.08 8.42
C GLU A 48 -0.11 -18.77 8.99
N HIS A 49 0.38 -18.40 10.17
CA HIS A 49 0.12 -17.07 10.71
C HIS A 49 0.80 -16.03 9.82
N ILE A 50 0.08 -14.97 9.49
CA ILE A 50 0.56 -13.82 8.73
C ILE A 50 0.56 -12.61 9.65
N ALA A 51 1.63 -11.83 9.66
CA ALA A 51 1.67 -10.55 10.34
C ALA A 51 0.88 -9.50 9.54
N VAL A 52 -0.06 -8.82 10.20
CA VAL A 52 -0.81 -7.69 9.64
C VAL A 52 -0.63 -6.46 10.51
N THR A 53 -0.65 -5.29 9.90
CA THR A 53 -0.67 -4.01 10.62
C THR A 53 -2.12 -3.55 10.76
N LEU A 54 -2.56 -3.33 12.00
CA LEU A 54 -3.90 -2.86 12.34
C LEU A 54 -3.80 -1.46 12.95
N TYR A 55 -4.72 -0.57 12.60
CA TYR A 55 -4.69 0.81 13.06
C TYR A 55 -5.79 1.08 14.08
N PHE A 56 -5.42 1.40 15.32
CA PHE A 56 -6.35 1.65 16.42
C PHE A 56 -6.30 3.10 16.89
N SER A 57 -7.31 3.54 17.64
CA SER A 57 -7.37 4.92 18.12
C SER A 57 -6.29 5.19 19.17
N ASP A 58 -5.73 6.39 19.14
CA ASP A 58 -4.98 6.93 20.28
C ASP A 58 -5.89 7.13 21.51
N ASP A 59 -5.27 7.44 22.64
CA ASP A 59 -5.92 7.73 23.92
C ASP A 59 -6.81 8.98 23.89
N LYS A 60 -6.67 9.86 22.89
CA LYS A 60 -7.51 11.06 22.71
C LYS A 60 -8.68 10.86 21.75
N GLY A 61 -8.73 9.78 20.99
CA GLY A 61 -9.78 9.59 19.98
C GLY A 61 -9.59 10.46 18.74
N MET A 62 -8.35 10.84 18.43
CA MET A 62 -8.04 11.84 17.40
C MET A 62 -7.20 11.29 16.26
N ASN A 63 -6.31 10.34 16.54
CA ASN A 63 -5.43 9.74 15.55
C ASN A 63 -5.49 8.22 15.60
N VAL A 64 -4.99 7.60 14.52
CA VAL A 64 -4.74 6.17 14.47
C VAL A 64 -3.28 5.82 14.71
N VAL A 65 -3.05 4.68 15.35
CA VAL A 65 -1.76 4.15 15.74
C VAL A 65 -1.64 2.70 15.24
N PRO A 66 -0.53 2.31 14.60
CA PRO A 66 -0.33 0.93 14.15
C PRO A 66 -0.04 -0.03 15.32
N GLU A 67 -0.60 -1.23 15.24
CA GLU A 67 -0.31 -2.41 16.05
C GLU A 67 -0.10 -3.60 15.11
N GLU A 68 1.01 -4.30 15.22
CA GLU A 68 1.26 -5.53 14.45
C GLU A 68 0.62 -6.73 15.15
N ARG A 69 -0.08 -7.56 14.38
CA ARG A 69 -0.79 -8.74 14.88
C ARG A 69 -0.59 -9.94 13.97
N GLU A 70 -0.31 -11.08 14.56
CA GLU A 70 -0.31 -12.35 13.84
C GLU A 70 -1.74 -12.89 13.71
N VAL A 71 -2.16 -13.17 12.48
CA VAL A 71 -3.51 -13.66 12.19
C VAL A 71 -3.45 -14.94 11.37
N LEU A 72 -4.40 -15.84 11.60
CA LEU A 72 -4.66 -16.97 10.72
C LEU A 72 -5.68 -16.51 9.67
N PRO A 73 -5.34 -16.46 8.37
CA PRO A 73 -6.25 -16.01 7.33
C PRO A 73 -7.28 -17.09 6.98
N ILE A 74 -8.20 -17.38 7.90
CA ILE A 74 -9.24 -18.42 7.71
C ILE A 74 -10.16 -18.06 6.54
N GLU A 75 -10.37 -16.76 6.29
CA GLU A 75 -11.09 -16.18 5.16
C GLU A 75 -10.13 -15.32 4.29
N SER A 76 -10.66 -14.44 3.44
CA SER A 76 -9.82 -13.43 2.77
C SER A 76 -9.13 -12.53 3.81
N LEU A 77 -7.90 -12.11 3.52
CA LEU A 77 -7.08 -11.36 4.47
C LEU A 77 -7.72 -10.00 4.79
N GLU A 78 -8.35 -9.37 3.81
CA GLU A 78 -9.12 -8.13 3.96
C GLU A 78 -10.24 -8.30 5.01
N LYS A 79 -10.98 -9.43 4.95
CA LYS A 79 -12.06 -9.72 5.88
C LYS A 79 -11.53 -9.95 7.30
N VAL A 80 -10.41 -10.68 7.41
CA VAL A 80 -9.74 -10.92 8.69
C VAL A 80 -9.26 -9.60 9.31
N ILE A 81 -8.69 -8.69 8.53
CA ILE A 81 -8.29 -7.35 9.01
C ILE A 81 -9.48 -6.60 9.61
N ILE A 82 -10.63 -6.55 8.93
CA ILE A 82 -11.83 -5.89 9.48
C ILE A 82 -12.29 -6.57 10.78
N GLN A 83 -12.29 -7.90 10.83
CA GLN A 83 -12.66 -8.64 12.04
C GLN A 83 -11.72 -8.34 13.22
N GLU A 84 -10.41 -8.26 12.96
CA GLU A 84 -9.43 -7.91 13.99
C GLU A 84 -9.55 -6.45 14.47
N LEU A 85 -9.89 -5.52 13.57
CA LEU A 85 -10.21 -4.15 13.97
C LEU A 85 -11.44 -4.09 14.89
N ILE A 86 -12.47 -4.88 14.60
CA ILE A 86 -13.69 -4.98 15.43
C ILE A 86 -13.38 -5.58 16.81
N LYS A 87 -12.43 -6.52 16.91
CA LYS A 87 -11.98 -7.09 18.20
C LYS A 87 -11.31 -6.04 19.09
N GLY A 88 -10.67 -5.03 18.49
CA GLY A 88 -9.99 -3.95 19.20
C GLY A 88 -8.48 -4.21 19.42
N PRO A 89 -7.76 -3.24 20.01
CA PRO A 89 -6.32 -3.32 20.24
C PRO A 89 -5.95 -4.33 21.33
N ALA A 90 -4.74 -4.88 21.23
CA ALA A 90 -4.11 -5.64 22.30
C ALA A 90 -3.24 -4.73 23.18
N ASP A 91 -2.68 -3.65 22.61
CA ASP A 91 -1.96 -2.63 23.35
C ASP A 91 -2.92 -1.87 24.31
N PRO A 92 -2.68 -1.92 25.64
CA PRO A 92 -3.56 -1.29 26.62
C PRO A 92 -3.54 0.24 26.58
N THR A 93 -2.60 0.85 25.85
CA THR A 93 -2.50 2.30 25.65
C THR A 93 -3.37 2.79 24.50
N LEU A 94 -3.94 1.89 23.70
CA LEU A 94 -4.79 2.20 22.56
C LEU A 94 -6.28 1.97 22.86
N LYS A 95 -7.13 2.56 22.03
CA LYS A 95 -8.59 2.43 22.11
C LYS A 95 -9.16 1.80 20.84
N PRO A 96 -10.31 1.09 20.93
CA PRO A 96 -11.01 0.62 19.74
C PRO A 96 -11.31 1.75 18.77
N SER A 97 -11.04 1.53 17.48
CA SER A 97 -11.34 2.48 16.39
C SER A 97 -12.73 2.28 15.79
N LEU A 98 -13.26 1.05 15.87
CA LEU A 98 -14.61 0.72 15.42
C LEU A 98 -15.55 0.52 16.62
N PRO A 99 -16.81 0.97 16.54
CA PRO A 99 -17.77 0.73 17.60
C PRO A 99 -18.03 -0.77 17.83
N ARG A 100 -18.30 -1.14 19.08
CA ARG A 100 -18.62 -2.53 19.43
C ARG A 100 -19.84 -3.03 18.67
N GLY A 101 -19.75 -4.26 18.16
CA GLY A 101 -20.81 -4.91 17.40
C GLY A 101 -20.96 -4.38 15.98
N THR A 102 -20.00 -3.60 15.46
CA THR A 102 -19.89 -3.32 14.02
C THR A 102 -19.84 -4.65 13.24
N ASP A 103 -20.51 -4.69 12.10
CA ASP A 103 -20.57 -5.87 11.24
C ASP A 103 -20.57 -5.46 9.76
N ILE A 104 -20.23 -6.40 8.88
CA ILE A 104 -20.20 -6.20 7.43
C ILE A 104 -21.03 -7.27 6.72
N TYR A 105 -21.73 -6.86 5.67
CA TYR A 105 -22.41 -7.77 4.77
C TYR A 105 -21.43 -8.47 3.81
N SER A 106 -20.45 -7.73 3.29
CA SER A 106 -19.49 -8.25 2.32
C SER A 106 -18.21 -7.41 2.28
N ILE A 107 -17.16 -8.02 1.73
CA ILE A 107 -15.91 -7.37 1.39
C ILE A 107 -15.34 -7.99 0.13
N ASP A 108 -15.03 -7.16 -0.86
CA ASP A 108 -14.59 -7.59 -2.20
C ASP A 108 -13.52 -6.63 -2.73
N THR A 109 -12.56 -7.14 -3.50
CA THR A 109 -11.45 -6.35 -4.06
C THR A 109 -11.53 -6.32 -5.58
N MET A 110 -11.59 -5.13 -6.19
CA MET A 110 -11.65 -4.96 -7.65
C MET A 110 -10.83 -3.75 -8.08
N GLY A 111 -9.91 -3.94 -9.03
CA GLY A 111 -9.08 -2.85 -9.57
C GLY A 111 -8.21 -2.14 -8.53
N GLY A 112 -7.75 -2.86 -7.50
CA GLY A 112 -6.98 -2.29 -6.39
C GLY A 112 -7.82 -1.53 -5.36
N ILE A 113 -9.14 -1.51 -5.48
CA ILE A 113 -10.05 -0.91 -4.49
C ILE A 113 -10.75 -2.01 -3.69
N VAL A 114 -10.68 -1.93 -2.36
CA VAL A 114 -11.43 -2.81 -1.47
C VAL A 114 -12.79 -2.19 -1.17
N TYR A 115 -13.87 -2.90 -1.47
CA TYR A 115 -15.24 -2.48 -1.21
C TYR A 115 -15.69 -3.10 0.12
N VAL A 116 -15.87 -2.28 1.15
CA VAL A 116 -16.31 -2.74 2.48
C VAL A 116 -17.77 -2.33 2.69
N ASN A 117 -18.67 -3.31 2.76
CA ASN A 117 -20.10 -3.08 2.91
C ASN A 117 -20.55 -3.29 4.36
N PHE A 118 -20.63 -2.21 5.13
CA PHE A 118 -21.09 -2.23 6.51
C PHE A 118 -22.60 -2.42 6.61
N THR A 119 -23.03 -3.01 7.72
CA THR A 119 -24.44 -3.00 8.13
C THR A 119 -24.90 -1.56 8.43
N SER A 120 -26.17 -1.26 8.16
CA SER A 120 -26.70 0.10 8.28
C SER A 120 -26.69 0.68 9.70
N ASP A 121 -26.55 -0.17 10.71
CA ASP A 121 -26.51 0.24 12.12
C ASP A 121 -25.19 0.92 12.52
N ILE A 122 -24.12 0.83 11.71
CA ILE A 122 -22.85 1.53 11.96
C ILE A 122 -23.05 3.04 12.12
N LYS A 123 -23.97 3.64 11.34
CA LYS A 123 -24.31 5.07 11.38
C LYS A 123 -24.73 5.53 12.78
N ASN A 124 -25.44 4.67 13.51
CA ASN A 124 -25.98 5.00 14.84
C ASN A 124 -24.99 4.70 15.98
N LYS A 125 -23.85 4.07 15.67
CA LYS A 125 -22.84 3.68 16.67
C LYS A 125 -21.67 4.65 16.76
N ILE A 126 -21.46 5.47 15.74
CA ILE A 126 -20.41 6.50 15.71
C ILE A 126 -20.93 7.76 16.40
N SER A 127 -20.23 8.19 17.45
CA SER A 127 -20.72 9.19 18.39
C SER A 127 -20.21 10.62 18.13
N SER A 128 -19.20 10.79 17.28
CA SER A 128 -18.62 12.11 16.98
C SER A 128 -17.93 12.13 15.61
N ALA A 129 -17.67 13.33 15.08
CA ALA A 129 -16.88 13.53 13.87
C ALA A 129 -15.44 12.99 14.00
N SER A 130 -14.83 13.09 15.20
CA SER A 130 -13.50 12.52 15.43
C SER A 130 -13.53 10.98 15.40
N ALA A 131 -14.54 10.36 16.02
CA ALA A 131 -14.72 8.91 15.97
C ALA A 131 -15.00 8.42 14.54
N GLU A 132 -15.74 9.20 13.74
CA GLU A 132 -15.97 8.91 12.32
C GLU A 132 -14.66 8.92 11.52
N ASN A 133 -13.82 9.95 11.71
CA ASN A 133 -12.51 10.04 11.07
C ASN A 133 -11.59 8.88 11.49
N VAL A 134 -11.50 8.59 12.79
CA VAL A 134 -10.67 7.49 13.30
C VAL A 134 -11.13 6.14 12.78
N ALA A 135 -12.44 5.89 12.71
CA ALA A 135 -13.00 4.66 12.15
C ALA A 135 -12.63 4.51 10.66
N LEU A 136 -12.80 5.58 9.87
CA LEU A 136 -12.45 5.57 8.46
C LEU A 136 -10.93 5.40 8.25
N GLU A 137 -10.10 6.18 8.92
CA GLU A 137 -8.63 6.08 8.83
C GLU A 137 -8.16 4.69 9.24
N SER A 138 -8.73 4.11 10.31
CA SER A 138 -8.40 2.77 10.78
C SER A 138 -8.61 1.71 9.70
N VAL A 139 -9.77 1.74 9.05
CA VAL A 139 -10.11 0.80 7.97
C VAL A 139 -9.24 1.03 6.75
N VAL A 140 -9.13 2.29 6.30
CA VAL A 140 -8.36 2.64 5.10
C VAL A 140 -6.89 2.29 5.29
N PHE A 141 -6.30 2.69 6.41
CA PHE A 141 -4.88 2.45 6.67
C PHE A 141 -4.61 0.96 6.80
N SER A 142 -5.41 0.19 7.55
CA SER A 142 -5.16 -1.25 7.72
C SER A 142 -5.27 -2.02 6.39
N LEU A 143 -6.24 -1.69 5.53
CA LEU A 143 -6.41 -2.37 4.24
C LEU A 143 -5.38 -1.94 3.20
N THR A 144 -4.92 -0.68 3.23
CA THR A 144 -3.89 -0.17 2.30
C THR A 144 -2.46 -0.55 2.68
N GLU A 145 -2.26 -1.29 3.77
CA GLU A 145 -1.02 -2.04 4.03
C GLU A 145 -0.89 -3.26 3.12
N LEU A 146 -2.00 -3.76 2.58
CA LEU A 146 -1.97 -4.93 1.71
C LEU A 146 -1.37 -4.57 0.35
N PRO A 147 -0.41 -5.37 -0.16
CA PRO A 147 0.15 -5.17 -1.48
C PRO A 147 -0.94 -5.13 -2.56
N GLY A 148 -0.90 -4.09 -3.41
CA GLY A 148 -1.86 -3.92 -4.50
C GLY A 148 -3.19 -3.25 -4.12
N VAL A 149 -3.44 -2.98 -2.83
CA VAL A 149 -4.60 -2.18 -2.40
C VAL A 149 -4.25 -0.69 -2.44
N LEU A 150 -4.91 0.03 -3.34
CA LEU A 150 -4.72 1.46 -3.57
C LEU A 150 -5.61 2.31 -2.65
N GLY A 151 -6.82 1.84 -2.37
CA GLY A 151 -7.82 2.56 -1.59
C GLY A 151 -9.01 1.69 -1.21
N VAL A 152 -9.96 2.29 -0.50
CA VAL A 152 -11.12 1.59 0.06
C VAL A 152 -12.40 2.35 -0.28
N GLN A 153 -13.38 1.67 -0.86
CA GLN A 153 -14.73 2.19 -1.03
C GLN A 153 -15.61 1.70 0.11
N ILE A 154 -16.23 2.62 0.84
CA ILE A 154 -17.19 2.29 1.89
C ILE A 154 -18.60 2.23 1.31
N LEU A 155 -19.35 1.19 1.68
CA LEU A 155 -20.76 1.01 1.38
C LEU A 155 -21.51 0.78 2.70
N ILE A 156 -22.77 1.23 2.77
CA ILE A 156 -23.63 1.03 3.93
C ILE A 156 -24.94 0.42 3.45
N GLY A 157 -25.26 -0.80 3.89
CA GLY A 157 -26.45 -1.51 3.44
C GLY A 157 -26.50 -1.71 1.92
N GLY A 158 -25.33 -1.91 1.29
CA GLY A 158 -25.19 -2.11 -0.16
C GLY A 158 -25.26 -0.84 -1.01
N LYS A 159 -25.26 0.35 -0.39
CA LYS A 159 -25.33 1.63 -1.11
C LYS A 159 -24.12 2.50 -0.83
N ARG A 160 -23.74 3.31 -1.83
CA ARG A 160 -22.85 4.45 -1.62
C ARG A 160 -23.61 5.53 -0.84
N GLU A 161 -22.90 6.19 0.05
CA GLU A 161 -23.42 7.23 0.93
C GLU A 161 -22.44 8.39 0.92
N ASP A 162 -22.90 9.60 1.18
CA ASP A 162 -22.01 10.76 1.19
C ASP A 162 -21.05 10.70 2.38
N THR A 163 -21.52 10.22 3.53
CA THR A 163 -20.75 10.18 4.77
C THR A 163 -21.01 8.90 5.56
N LEU A 164 -20.06 8.53 6.42
CA LEU A 164 -20.19 7.37 7.30
C LEU A 164 -21.15 7.65 8.46
N ALA A 165 -21.04 8.84 9.07
CA ALA A 165 -21.87 9.28 10.19
C ALA A 165 -22.15 10.80 10.21
N GLY A 166 -21.78 11.53 9.15
CA GLY A 166 -22.18 12.92 8.93
C GLY A 166 -21.04 13.91 8.62
N SER A 167 -19.78 13.48 8.69
CA SER A 167 -18.64 14.42 8.68
C SER A 167 -17.65 14.17 7.54
N VAL A 168 -17.40 12.91 7.17
CA VAL A 168 -16.31 12.57 6.25
C VAL A 168 -16.87 12.06 4.92
N ASN A 169 -16.39 12.61 3.80
CA ASN A 169 -16.84 12.16 2.48
C ASN A 169 -16.35 10.74 2.18
N ILE A 170 -17.29 9.84 1.88
CA ILE A 170 -17.03 8.45 1.47
C ILE A 170 -17.74 8.08 0.16
N LEU A 171 -18.23 9.07 -0.59
CA LEU A 171 -18.99 8.84 -1.83
C LEU A 171 -18.11 8.14 -2.88
N GLU A 172 -16.85 8.54 -2.93
CA GLU A 172 -15.81 7.96 -3.77
C GLU A 172 -14.79 7.18 -2.94
N PRO A 173 -13.96 6.31 -3.57
CA PRO A 173 -12.95 5.55 -2.85
C PRO A 173 -12.00 6.47 -2.07
N VAL A 174 -11.74 6.09 -0.82
CA VAL A 174 -10.86 6.80 0.09
C VAL A 174 -9.46 6.20 0.00
N TYR A 175 -8.48 7.06 -0.26
CA TYR A 175 -7.08 6.69 -0.42
C TYR A 175 -6.27 7.10 0.82
N ARG A 176 -5.25 6.31 1.14
CA ARG A 176 -4.25 6.67 2.15
C ARG A 176 -3.54 7.97 1.77
N LYS A 177 -3.36 8.85 2.75
CA LYS A 177 -2.68 10.15 2.63
C LYS A 177 -1.71 10.34 3.78
N ILE A 178 -0.60 11.04 3.53
CA ILE A 178 0.32 11.44 4.58
C ILE A 178 -0.28 12.62 5.36
N LYS A 179 -0.40 12.44 6.68
CA LYS A 179 -0.74 13.49 7.63
C LYS A 179 0.51 14.30 7.95
N VAL A 180 0.41 15.61 7.79
CA VAL A 180 1.46 16.58 8.09
C VAL A 180 1.05 17.44 9.28
N GLY A 181 2.02 17.97 9.99
CA GLY A 181 1.83 18.73 11.22
C GLY A 181 2.45 18.04 12.43
N GLU A 182 2.15 18.59 13.60
CA GLU A 182 2.60 18.07 14.89
C GLU A 182 1.83 16.80 15.27
N PHE A 183 2.54 15.82 15.82
CA PHE A 183 1.97 14.57 16.29
C PHE A 183 1.84 14.58 17.81
N TYR A 184 0.68 14.14 18.28
CA TYR A 184 0.44 14.04 19.71
C TYR A 184 1.25 12.90 20.32
N ASN A 185 2.11 13.26 21.27
CA ASN A 185 2.95 12.33 22.02
C ASN A 185 2.34 12.05 23.40
N SER A 186 1.60 10.94 23.52
CA SER A 186 0.98 10.52 24.79
C SER A 186 2.05 10.12 25.80
N GLU A 187 2.06 10.78 26.96
CA GLU A 187 3.05 10.53 28.03
C GLU A 187 2.95 9.09 28.56
N ASP A 188 1.74 8.58 28.76
CA ASP A 188 1.51 7.22 29.27
C ASP A 188 1.98 6.17 28.26
N ARG A 189 1.68 6.38 26.97
CA ARG A 189 2.16 5.51 25.90
C ARG A 189 3.68 5.55 25.77
N ASN A 190 4.28 6.73 25.87
CA ASN A 190 5.74 6.88 25.82
C ASN A 190 6.39 6.13 27.00
N LYS A 191 5.85 6.24 28.22
CA LYS A 191 6.36 5.51 29.39
C LYS A 191 6.22 3.99 29.20
N HIS A 192 5.08 3.54 28.67
CA HIS A 192 4.85 2.13 28.36
C HIS A 192 5.87 1.60 27.34
N ASN A 193 6.05 2.31 26.22
CA ASN A 193 6.99 1.95 25.17
C ASN A 193 8.44 1.97 25.65
N GLN A 194 8.81 2.96 26.47
CA GLN A 194 10.13 3.06 27.07
C GLN A 194 10.45 1.86 27.97
N LEU A 195 9.47 1.43 28.78
CA LEU A 195 9.62 0.28 29.66
C LEU A 195 9.77 -1.01 28.84
N LYS A 196 8.94 -1.21 27.80
CA LYS A 196 9.05 -2.35 26.87
C LYS A 196 10.43 -2.41 26.23
N ALA A 197 10.89 -1.30 25.64
CA ALA A 197 12.19 -1.20 24.98
C ALA A 197 13.35 -1.54 25.92
N LYS A 198 13.32 -1.02 27.16
CA LYS A 198 14.34 -1.35 28.19
C LYS A 198 14.35 -2.83 28.63
N HIS A 199 13.28 -3.57 28.37
CA HIS A 199 13.20 -5.01 28.66
C HIS A 199 13.42 -5.89 27.42
N GLY A 200 13.95 -5.33 26.32
CA GLY A 200 14.27 -6.06 25.10
C GLY A 200 13.11 -6.24 24.13
N PHE A 201 11.96 -5.58 24.36
CA PHE A 201 10.83 -5.61 23.43
C PHE A 201 10.79 -4.33 22.61
N GLU A 202 10.70 -4.43 21.28
CA GLU A 202 10.69 -3.25 20.41
C GLU A 202 11.94 -2.36 20.57
N GLU A 203 13.12 -2.98 20.70
CA GLU A 203 14.40 -2.26 20.84
C GLU A 203 14.70 -1.30 19.67
N TRP A 204 14.06 -1.51 18.52
CA TRP A 204 14.06 -0.60 17.38
C TRP A 204 13.62 0.83 17.76
N ARG A 205 12.92 1.01 18.89
CA ARG A 205 12.55 2.33 19.41
C ARG A 205 13.74 3.21 19.80
N PHE A 206 14.93 2.66 19.96
CA PHE A 206 16.16 3.42 20.20
C PHE A 206 16.83 3.92 18.92
N ASP A 207 16.37 3.48 17.75
CA ASP A 207 16.85 3.93 16.44
C ASP A 207 15.81 4.87 15.80
N PRO A 208 16.15 6.16 15.56
CA PRO A 208 15.20 7.12 15.00
C PRO A 208 14.76 6.75 13.58
N LEU A 209 15.60 6.09 12.78
CA LEU A 209 15.24 5.66 11.44
C LEU A 209 14.21 4.52 11.47
N GLU A 210 14.39 3.57 12.38
CA GLU A 210 13.42 2.49 12.55
C GLU A 210 12.11 2.99 13.17
N VAL A 211 12.15 3.96 14.07
CA VAL A 211 10.94 4.65 14.54
C VAL A 211 10.24 5.38 13.40
N ALA A 212 10.97 6.10 12.54
CA ALA A 212 10.38 6.75 11.37
C ALA A 212 9.67 5.75 10.45
N LYS A 213 10.27 4.59 10.17
CA LYS A 213 9.65 3.52 9.35
C LYS A 213 8.41 2.90 10.00
N ARG A 214 8.49 2.59 11.30
CA ARG A 214 7.46 1.79 11.99
C ARG A 214 6.35 2.63 12.58
N ASP A 215 6.69 3.72 13.26
CA ASP A 215 5.74 4.63 13.87
C ASP A 215 5.29 5.72 12.87
N GLY A 216 6.06 6.01 11.80
CA GLY A 216 5.63 6.91 10.71
C GLY A 216 4.39 6.42 9.98
N ARG A 217 4.08 5.13 10.10
CA ARG A 217 2.78 4.55 9.73
C ARG A 217 1.59 5.29 10.35
N MET A 218 1.71 5.90 11.53
CA MET A 218 0.65 6.74 12.12
C MET A 218 0.35 8.00 11.31
N ALA A 219 1.36 8.51 10.60
CA ALA A 219 1.24 9.59 9.64
C ALA A 219 0.74 9.10 8.28
N GLY A 220 0.68 7.79 8.02
CA GLY A 220 0.22 7.21 6.76
C GLY A 220 1.34 6.74 5.83
N PHE A 221 2.60 6.77 6.26
CA PHE A 221 3.68 6.12 5.53
C PHE A 221 3.50 4.60 5.51
N LEU A 222 4.05 3.94 4.49
CA LEU A 222 4.20 2.49 4.40
C LEU A 222 5.60 2.09 4.87
N SER A 223 5.75 0.86 5.36
CA SER A 223 7.07 0.29 5.66
C SER A 223 7.95 0.12 4.40
N THR A 224 7.32 0.10 3.22
CA THR A 224 7.97 0.03 1.91
C THR A 224 8.29 1.40 1.30
N ASP A 225 7.92 2.50 1.96
CA ASP A 225 8.35 3.83 1.54
C ASP A 225 9.87 3.97 1.74
N GLU A 226 10.46 4.94 1.06
CA GLU A 226 11.88 5.24 1.20
C GLU A 226 12.10 6.15 2.42
N PHE A 227 13.13 5.87 3.22
CA PHE A 227 13.48 6.65 4.41
C PHE A 227 14.99 6.81 4.51
N ASP A 228 15.45 8.05 4.69
CA ASP A 228 16.85 8.40 4.82
C ASP A 228 17.07 9.25 6.08
N LEU A 229 17.90 8.74 7.00
CA LEU A 229 18.32 9.50 8.18
C LEU A 229 19.25 10.64 7.75
N VAL A 230 18.78 11.87 7.89
CA VAL A 230 19.51 13.08 7.48
C VAL A 230 20.50 13.51 8.55
N SER A 231 20.04 13.64 9.79
CA SER A 231 20.87 14.07 10.91
C SER A 231 20.29 13.66 12.26
N ILE A 232 21.17 13.58 13.24
CA ILE A 232 20.83 13.56 14.66
C ILE A 232 21.49 14.80 15.27
N GLU A 233 20.67 15.72 15.77
CA GLU A 233 21.12 16.98 16.35
C GLU A 233 21.21 16.88 17.88
N TYR A 234 22.32 17.41 18.39
CA TYR A 234 22.66 17.46 19.81
C TYR A 234 22.64 18.93 20.27
N ASP A 235 22.13 19.17 21.47
CA ASP A 235 22.17 20.49 22.10
C ASP A 235 23.63 20.91 22.34
N LYS A 236 23.95 22.16 21.98
CA LYS A 236 25.29 22.75 22.10
C LYS A 236 25.53 23.37 23.48
N ASP A 237 24.48 23.61 24.26
CA ASP A 237 24.56 24.24 25.58
C ASP A 237 24.54 23.19 26.70
N GLY A 238 25.68 22.49 26.87
CA GLY A 238 26.17 22.12 28.21
C GLY A 238 26.02 20.68 28.72
N ASP A 239 25.22 19.80 28.11
CA ASP A 239 25.01 18.42 28.63
C ASP A 239 24.95 17.31 27.56
N ASN A 240 25.38 17.58 26.31
CA ASN A 240 25.27 16.60 25.20
C ASN A 240 23.86 16.01 25.04
N LYS A 241 22.82 16.85 25.21
CA LYS A 241 21.45 16.35 25.11
C LYS A 241 20.99 16.23 23.66
N VAL A 242 20.85 15.00 23.16
CA VAL A 242 20.15 14.68 21.91
C VAL A 242 18.76 15.36 21.93
N LYS A 243 18.47 16.16 20.91
CA LYS A 243 17.22 16.94 20.85
C LYS A 243 16.28 16.40 19.77
N THR A 244 16.84 16.16 18.59
CA THR A 244 16.03 15.91 17.39
C THR A 244 16.77 15.03 16.40
N ALA A 245 16.04 14.12 15.75
CA ALA A 245 16.51 13.43 14.56
C ALA A 245 15.63 13.85 13.38
N LEU A 246 16.25 14.00 12.22
CA LEU A 246 15.57 14.34 10.97
C LEU A 246 15.68 13.15 10.02
N VAL A 247 14.55 12.66 9.55
CA VAL A 247 14.45 11.59 8.56
C VAL A 247 13.67 12.13 7.37
N ASP A 248 14.26 12.10 6.18
CA ASP A 248 13.52 12.36 4.95
C ASP A 248 12.82 11.08 4.52
N ALA A 249 11.58 11.19 4.02
CA ALA A 249 10.77 10.07 3.59
C ALA A 249 10.11 10.35 2.24
N VAL A 250 10.01 9.35 1.37
CA VAL A 250 9.33 9.47 0.07
C VAL A 250 8.15 8.51 0.03
N HIS A 251 6.94 9.07 -0.04
CA HIS A 251 5.70 8.31 -0.20
C HIS A 251 5.06 8.66 -1.55
N LYS A 252 4.89 7.68 -2.42
CA LYS A 252 4.21 7.87 -3.72
C LYS A 252 4.79 9.06 -4.50
N GLY A 253 6.11 9.09 -4.57
CA GLY A 253 6.87 10.13 -5.25
C GLY A 253 6.87 11.49 -4.57
N LYS A 254 6.20 11.70 -3.43
CA LYS A 254 6.23 12.97 -2.66
C LYS A 254 7.21 12.90 -1.50
N SER A 255 7.98 13.97 -1.31
CA SER A 255 8.99 14.06 -0.27
C SER A 255 8.43 14.69 1.01
N TYR A 256 8.85 14.15 2.15
CA TYR A 256 8.46 14.58 3.48
C TYR A 256 9.69 14.61 4.39
N ARG A 257 9.62 15.40 5.46
CA ARG A 257 10.59 15.41 6.54
C ARG A 257 9.89 15.06 7.84
N ILE A 258 10.39 14.03 8.49
CA ILE A 258 9.96 13.55 9.80
C ILE A 258 10.95 14.05 10.83
N THR A 259 10.46 14.81 11.79
CA THR A 259 11.20 15.22 12.98
C THR A 259 10.85 14.27 14.12
N LEU A 260 11.86 13.67 14.72
CA LEU A 260 11.73 12.82 15.90
C LEU A 260 12.41 13.47 17.11
N THR A 261 11.90 13.19 18.31
CA THR A 261 12.48 13.65 19.57
C THR A 261 12.54 12.53 20.61
N GLN A 262 13.30 12.74 21.68
CA GLN A 262 13.39 11.83 22.82
C GLN A 262 12.60 12.41 24.01
N PRO A 263 11.43 11.85 24.36
CA PRO A 263 10.52 12.47 25.32
C PRO A 263 11.03 12.41 26.78
N PHE A 264 12.02 11.55 27.07
CA PHE A 264 12.62 11.43 28.40
C PHE A 264 14.00 12.10 28.51
N GLY A 265 14.33 12.94 27.52
CA GLY A 265 15.64 13.56 27.40
C GLY A 265 16.67 12.61 26.79
N SER A 266 17.94 13.01 26.88
CA SER A 266 19.04 12.43 26.12
C SER A 266 19.84 11.37 26.86
N GLU A 267 19.26 10.76 27.90
CA GLU A 267 19.91 9.57 28.45
C GLU A 267 20.06 8.55 27.31
N TYR A 268 21.20 7.85 27.25
CA TYR A 268 21.57 6.95 26.15
C TYR A 268 20.51 5.88 25.82
N ASP A 269 19.49 5.72 26.67
CA ASP A 269 18.41 4.74 26.55
C ASP A 269 17.00 5.38 26.45
N SER A 270 16.86 6.62 25.97
CA SER A 270 15.53 7.16 25.66
C SER A 270 15.04 6.69 24.29
N ILE A 271 13.79 6.24 24.22
CA ILE A 271 13.13 5.96 22.94
C ILE A 271 12.99 7.24 22.10
N TRP A 272 12.88 7.07 20.79
CA TRP A 272 12.46 8.12 19.86
C TRP A 272 10.95 8.09 19.64
N VAL A 273 10.36 9.26 19.42
CA VAL A 273 8.95 9.44 19.04
C VAL A 273 8.84 10.47 17.92
N ILE A 274 7.81 10.35 17.09
CA ILE A 274 7.54 11.32 16.03
C ILE A 274 6.96 12.59 16.65
N ASP A 275 7.59 13.71 16.34
CA ASP A 275 7.18 15.04 16.81
C ASP A 275 6.41 15.79 15.72
N ASN A 276 6.94 15.79 14.50
CA ASN A 276 6.35 16.52 13.37
C ASN A 276 6.60 15.81 12.04
N VAL A 277 5.65 15.92 11.11
CA VAL A 277 5.86 15.57 9.70
C VAL A 277 5.58 16.81 8.85
N ALA A 278 6.54 17.23 8.05
CA ALA A 278 6.41 18.36 7.13
C ALA A 278 6.54 17.88 5.68
N THR A 279 5.88 18.56 4.75
CA THR A 279 6.18 18.39 3.32
C THR A 279 7.59 18.89 3.04
N ASN A 280 8.38 18.13 2.31
CA ASN A 280 9.66 18.54 1.77
C ASN A 280 9.51 18.78 0.26
N PHE A 281 10.46 19.50 -0.36
CA PHE A 281 10.36 19.74 -1.80
C PHE A 281 10.51 18.42 -2.56
N THR A 282 9.48 18.05 -3.30
CA THR A 282 9.46 16.77 -4.00
C THR A 282 10.31 16.85 -5.27
N GLU A 283 11.42 16.11 -5.36
CA GLU A 283 12.18 16.07 -6.61
C GLU A 283 11.41 15.32 -7.71
N ILE A 284 11.52 15.78 -8.97
CA ILE A 284 10.98 15.05 -10.12
C ILE A 284 12.13 14.24 -10.71
N PRO A 285 12.10 12.90 -10.65
CA PRO A 285 13.13 12.08 -11.27
C PRO A 285 13.25 12.39 -12.77
N PRO A 286 14.46 12.41 -13.35
CA PRO A 286 14.67 12.70 -14.75
C PRO A 286 13.90 11.73 -15.66
N VAL A 287 13.64 12.15 -16.89
CA VAL A 287 12.89 11.36 -17.88
C VAL A 287 13.70 10.13 -18.28
N GLN A 288 13.09 8.95 -18.17
CA GLN A 288 13.70 7.67 -18.54
C GLN A 288 13.24 7.26 -19.94
N TYR A 289 13.86 7.83 -20.98
CA TYR A 289 13.46 7.60 -22.38
C TYR A 289 13.52 6.13 -22.79
N GLU A 290 14.48 5.38 -22.25
CA GLU A 290 14.65 3.94 -22.42
C GLU A 290 13.46 3.11 -21.91
N ASN A 291 12.74 3.61 -20.90
CA ASN A 291 11.53 2.98 -20.36
C ASN A 291 10.26 3.37 -21.14
N GLY A 292 10.42 4.10 -22.25
CA GLY A 292 9.32 4.57 -23.08
C GLY A 292 8.72 5.89 -22.62
N GLU A 293 9.34 6.57 -21.66
CA GLU A 293 8.85 7.86 -21.19
C GLU A 293 9.08 8.98 -22.20
N ARG A 294 8.20 9.98 -22.16
CA ARG A 294 8.29 11.16 -23.03
C ARG A 294 8.07 12.42 -22.22
N TYR A 295 8.77 13.48 -22.60
CA TYR A 295 8.57 14.81 -22.07
C TYR A 295 7.80 15.62 -23.11
N ILE A 296 6.65 16.17 -22.73
CA ILE A 296 5.80 16.96 -23.62
C ILE A 296 5.42 18.30 -22.99
N TYR A 297 5.03 19.25 -23.82
CA TYR A 297 4.53 20.56 -23.42
C TYR A 297 3.16 20.81 -24.06
N GLY A 298 2.32 21.56 -23.38
CA GLY A 298 1.03 21.96 -23.94
C GLY A 298 0.29 22.98 -23.11
N LEU A 299 -0.81 23.47 -23.67
CA LEU A 299 -1.76 24.35 -22.99
C LEU A 299 -2.93 23.53 -22.48
N VAL A 300 -3.25 23.62 -21.20
CA VAL A 300 -4.42 22.95 -20.61
C VAL A 300 -5.69 23.59 -21.18
N LYS A 301 -6.54 22.78 -21.81
CA LYS A 301 -7.84 23.23 -22.34
C LYS A 301 -8.95 22.97 -21.34
N GLU A 302 -8.98 21.75 -20.81
CA GLU A 302 -9.98 21.28 -19.87
C GLU A 302 -9.33 20.35 -18.84
N VAL A 303 -9.95 20.23 -17.66
CA VAL A 303 -9.50 19.33 -16.60
C VAL A 303 -10.71 18.60 -16.05
N ASP A 304 -10.71 17.27 -16.15
CA ASP A 304 -11.63 16.41 -15.43
C ASP A 304 -11.02 16.11 -14.06
N TYR A 305 -11.43 16.88 -13.05
CA TYR A 305 -10.94 16.72 -11.68
C TYR A 305 -11.39 15.40 -11.03
N ILE A 306 -12.49 14.81 -11.50
CA ILE A 306 -13.04 13.58 -10.94
C ILE A 306 -12.22 12.39 -11.44
N ASN A 307 -12.05 12.28 -12.76
CA ASN A 307 -11.32 11.17 -13.38
C ASN A 307 -9.81 11.41 -13.47
N LYS A 308 -9.32 12.55 -12.98
CA LYS A 308 -7.91 12.99 -13.06
C LYS A 308 -7.37 12.97 -14.49
N ILE A 309 -8.09 13.61 -15.41
CA ILE A 309 -7.69 13.72 -16.82
C ILE A 309 -7.41 15.20 -17.14
N ILE A 310 -6.27 15.45 -17.77
CA ILE A 310 -5.93 16.77 -18.33
C ILE A 310 -6.11 16.68 -19.83
N ASN A 311 -6.96 17.53 -20.40
CA ASN A 311 -7.02 17.73 -21.83
C ASN A 311 -6.05 18.85 -22.23
N ILE A 312 -5.10 18.57 -23.11
CA ILE A 312 -4.13 19.57 -23.58
C ILE A 312 -4.15 19.76 -25.09
N GLU A 313 -3.79 20.97 -25.50
CA GLU A 313 -3.35 21.29 -26.86
C GLU A 313 -1.82 21.20 -26.90
N GLN A 314 -1.29 20.16 -27.55
CA GLN A 314 0.15 19.87 -27.56
C GLN A 314 0.92 20.80 -28.48
N THR A 315 2.04 21.34 -28.00
CA THR A 315 2.98 22.14 -28.81
C THR A 315 4.32 21.44 -28.89
N TYR A 316 4.66 20.82 -30.03
CA TYR A 316 6.00 20.26 -30.23
C TYR A 316 7.01 21.40 -30.40
N GLN A 317 7.97 21.51 -29.47
CA GLN A 317 9.23 22.22 -29.71
C GLN A 317 10.31 21.18 -30.05
N ASN A 318 10.32 20.68 -31.28
CA ASN A 318 11.56 20.25 -31.93
C ASN A 318 11.36 20.06 -33.45
N ASN A 319 11.76 21.09 -34.18
CA ASN A 319 12.19 21.14 -35.58
C ASN A 319 11.41 20.34 -36.67
N VAL A 320 10.85 21.14 -37.59
CA VAL A 320 10.51 20.94 -39.01
C VAL A 320 9.03 20.81 -39.37
N ASP A 321 8.11 20.42 -38.49
CA ASP A 321 6.68 20.66 -38.74
C ASP A 321 5.93 20.79 -37.40
N ASN A 322 5.42 21.99 -37.12
CA ASN A 322 4.54 22.28 -36.00
C ASN A 322 3.19 21.58 -36.22
N GLN A 323 3.10 20.27 -36.01
CA GLN A 323 1.82 19.58 -35.91
C GLN A 323 1.32 19.71 -34.47
N VAL A 324 0.34 20.60 -34.26
CA VAL A 324 -0.40 20.69 -33.00
C VAL A 324 -1.39 19.53 -32.97
N GLU A 325 -1.19 18.53 -32.11
CA GLU A 325 -2.25 17.58 -31.77
C GLU A 325 -3.20 18.28 -30.78
N VAL A 326 -4.40 18.60 -31.25
CA VAL A 326 -5.42 19.29 -30.47
C VAL A 326 -6.24 18.26 -29.68
N GLY A 327 -6.30 18.43 -28.36
CA GLY A 327 -7.28 17.76 -27.50
C GLY A 327 -6.87 16.37 -27.01
N VAL A 328 -5.60 16.18 -26.63
CA VAL A 328 -5.14 14.90 -26.07
C VAL A 328 -5.56 14.81 -24.60
N ASP A 329 -6.39 13.82 -24.29
CA ASP A 329 -6.73 13.44 -22.91
C ASP A 329 -5.58 12.65 -22.28
N ILE A 330 -5.04 13.18 -21.18
CA ILE A 330 -3.92 12.58 -20.46
C ILE A 330 -4.40 12.22 -19.06
N PRO A 331 -4.58 10.92 -18.77
CA PRO A 331 -4.79 10.45 -17.41
C PRO A 331 -3.58 10.78 -16.54
N VAL A 332 -3.82 11.28 -15.34
CA VAL A 332 -2.77 11.55 -14.35
C VAL A 332 -2.78 10.44 -13.32
N ILE A 333 -1.64 9.74 -13.19
CA ILE A 333 -1.55 8.62 -12.24
C ILE A 333 -1.75 9.12 -10.81
N HIS A 334 -2.19 8.24 -9.91
CA HIS A 334 -2.64 8.65 -8.59
C HIS A 334 -1.53 9.34 -7.76
N ASP A 335 -0.27 8.97 -8.01
CA ASP A 335 0.97 9.40 -7.37
C ASP A 335 1.80 10.37 -8.23
N ALA A 336 1.19 10.96 -9.27
CA ALA A 336 1.91 11.92 -10.09
C ALA A 336 2.39 13.11 -9.25
N VAL A 337 3.63 13.55 -9.48
CA VAL A 337 4.17 14.76 -8.88
C VAL A 337 3.58 15.98 -9.59
N ILE A 338 2.88 16.82 -8.85
CA ILE A 338 2.39 18.11 -9.37
C ILE A 338 3.30 19.23 -8.85
N ARG A 339 3.83 20.02 -9.76
CA ARG A 339 4.80 21.09 -9.50
C ARG A 339 4.26 22.41 -10.00
N LEU A 340 4.31 23.45 -9.18
CA LEU A 340 3.86 24.79 -9.56
C LEU A 340 5.04 25.74 -9.65
N GLN A 341 5.12 26.51 -10.73
CA GLN A 341 6.06 27.63 -10.84
C GLN A 341 5.40 28.92 -10.36
N LYS A 342 5.47 29.22 -9.06
CA LYS A 342 4.89 30.45 -8.50
C LYS A 342 5.76 31.66 -8.82
N ILE A 343 5.13 32.73 -9.30
CA ILE A 343 5.80 34.03 -9.47
C ILE A 343 6.07 34.62 -8.07
N ILE A 344 7.34 34.87 -7.75
CA ILE A 344 7.79 35.44 -6.47
C ILE A 344 8.25 36.89 -6.58
N GLY A 345 8.14 37.48 -7.77
CA GLY A 345 8.45 38.88 -8.04
C GLY A 345 8.95 39.09 -9.45
N LYS A 346 9.48 40.28 -9.73
CA LYS A 346 10.23 40.59 -10.94
C LYS A 346 11.72 40.74 -10.60
N ASP A 347 12.59 40.49 -11.56
CA ASP A 347 13.99 40.87 -11.51
C ASP A 347 14.16 42.35 -11.90
N GLU A 348 15.40 42.83 -11.84
CA GLU A 348 15.77 44.22 -12.17
C GLU A 348 15.50 44.60 -13.64
N TYR A 349 15.26 43.61 -14.51
CA TYR A 349 14.91 43.78 -15.92
C TYR A 349 13.41 43.64 -16.19
N GLY A 350 12.60 43.43 -15.14
CA GLY A 350 11.15 43.28 -15.25
C GLY A 350 10.67 41.86 -15.58
N SER A 351 11.57 40.88 -15.67
CA SER A 351 11.25 39.48 -15.91
C SER A 351 10.75 38.81 -14.63
N TYR A 352 9.76 37.93 -14.72
CA TYR A 352 9.24 37.25 -13.55
C TYR A 352 10.25 36.26 -12.96
N ARG A 353 10.59 36.42 -11.68
CA ARG A 353 11.27 35.40 -10.89
C ARG A 353 10.25 34.38 -10.43
N ARG A 354 10.52 33.10 -10.71
CA ARG A 354 9.65 31.99 -10.35
C ARG A 354 10.32 31.12 -9.28
N LYS A 355 9.53 30.56 -8.36
CA LYS A 355 9.94 29.54 -7.40
C LYS A 355 9.07 28.32 -7.59
N GLU A 356 9.73 27.18 -7.68
CA GLU A 356 9.05 25.90 -7.72
C GLU A 356 8.55 25.50 -6.33
N VAL A 357 7.31 25.04 -6.28
CA VAL A 357 6.68 24.48 -5.08
C VAL A 357 5.86 23.25 -5.44
N ASP A 358 5.63 22.38 -4.47
CA ASP A 358 4.69 21.27 -4.62
C ASP A 358 3.27 21.81 -4.79
N GLY A 359 2.52 21.16 -5.67
CA GLY A 359 1.10 21.43 -5.91
C GLY A 359 0.25 20.19 -5.77
N GLU A 360 -1.04 20.38 -5.95
CA GLU A 360 -2.04 19.34 -6.05
C GLU A 360 -2.67 19.32 -7.45
N PHE A 361 -3.31 18.21 -7.81
CA PHE A 361 -3.96 18.11 -9.12
C PHE A 361 -5.02 19.20 -9.35
N ILE A 362 -5.67 19.65 -8.27
CA ILE A 362 -6.64 20.75 -8.31
C ILE A 362 -6.00 22.08 -8.75
N ASP A 363 -4.67 22.23 -8.65
CA ASP A 363 -3.95 23.44 -9.07
C ASP A 363 -3.70 23.49 -10.60
N VAL A 364 -3.90 22.38 -11.31
CA VAL A 364 -3.88 22.37 -12.78
C VAL A 364 -5.17 23.01 -13.28
N LYS A 365 -5.07 24.15 -13.96
CA LYS A 365 -6.24 24.92 -14.40
C LYS A 365 -6.30 25.07 -15.93
N PRO A 366 -7.49 25.10 -16.53
CA PRO A 366 -7.66 25.54 -17.92
C PRO A 366 -6.93 26.87 -18.18
N GLY A 367 -6.19 26.93 -19.28
CA GLY A 367 -5.42 28.10 -19.72
C GLY A 367 -4.00 28.21 -19.15
N THR A 368 -3.56 27.31 -18.28
CA THR A 368 -2.15 27.25 -17.83
C THR A 368 -1.30 26.43 -18.78
N GLU A 369 -0.04 26.80 -18.93
CA GLU A 369 0.95 25.97 -19.63
C GLU A 369 1.39 24.84 -18.72
N VAL A 370 1.58 23.65 -19.29
CA VAL A 370 2.06 22.49 -18.57
C VAL A 370 3.21 21.83 -19.32
N ALA A 371 4.16 21.33 -18.55
CA ALA A 371 5.10 20.33 -19.00
C ALA A 371 4.82 19.00 -18.32
N ILE A 372 4.79 17.91 -19.07
CA ILE A 372 4.33 16.61 -18.59
C ILE A 372 5.36 15.54 -18.90
N ILE A 373 5.68 14.71 -17.91
CA ILE A 373 6.40 13.45 -18.12
C ILE A 373 5.37 12.33 -18.27
N LEU A 374 5.23 11.83 -19.49
CA LEU A 374 4.38 10.70 -19.84
C LEU A 374 5.11 9.38 -19.63
N THR A 375 4.42 8.44 -19.01
CA THR A 375 4.79 7.03 -18.96
C THR A 375 4.58 6.35 -20.32
N LYS A 376 5.10 5.12 -20.46
CA LYS A 376 4.87 4.28 -21.65
C LYS A 376 3.38 4.07 -21.96
N ASP A 377 2.53 4.06 -20.94
CA ASP A 377 1.08 3.86 -21.06
C ASP A 377 0.31 5.18 -21.31
N LYS A 378 1.04 6.26 -21.63
CA LYS A 378 0.51 7.60 -21.92
C LYS A 378 -0.22 8.28 -20.76
N SER A 379 0.04 7.84 -19.53
CA SER A 379 -0.39 8.54 -18.32
C SER A 379 0.71 9.47 -17.80
N ALA A 380 0.35 10.63 -17.27
CA ALA A 380 1.29 11.57 -16.68
C ALA A 380 1.75 11.10 -15.30
N ARG A 381 3.07 10.95 -15.10
CA ARG A 381 3.69 10.74 -13.78
C ARG A 381 4.21 12.02 -13.14
N ALA A 382 4.34 13.10 -13.90
CA ALA A 382 4.65 14.41 -13.38
C ALA A 382 4.00 15.49 -14.25
N VAL A 383 3.49 16.54 -13.62
CA VAL A 383 2.89 17.71 -14.27
C VAL A 383 3.48 18.96 -13.65
N ILE A 384 4.22 19.73 -14.44
CA ILE A 384 4.80 21.01 -14.05
C ILE A 384 3.93 22.10 -14.65
N VAL A 385 3.23 22.82 -13.79
CA VAL A 385 2.29 23.89 -14.14
C VAL A 385 3.00 25.23 -14.10
N THR A 386 3.00 25.90 -15.24
CA THR A 386 3.45 27.28 -15.39
C THR A 386 2.20 28.15 -15.54
N PRO A 387 1.87 28.97 -14.52
CA PRO A 387 0.75 29.88 -14.63
C PRO A 387 0.98 30.88 -15.75
N LYS A 388 -0.09 31.21 -16.48
CA LYS A 388 -0.08 32.22 -17.52
C LYS A 388 0.13 33.61 -16.91
N GLU A 389 0.91 34.44 -17.61
CA GLU A 389 1.33 35.79 -17.19
C GLU A 389 0.19 36.80 -17.03
#